data_AF-A0AAQ3J8S6-F1
#
_entry.id   AF-A0AAQ3J8S6-F1
#
_cell.length_a   1.000
_cell.length_b   1.000
_cell.length_c   1.000
_cell.angle_alpha   90.00
_cell.angle_beta   90.00
_cell.angle_gamma   90.00
#
_symmetry.space_group_name_H-M   'P 1'
#
loop_
_entity.id
_entity.type
_entity.pdbx_description
1 polymer ?
#
loop_
_entity_poly.entity_id
_entity_poly.type
_entity_poly.pdbx_seq_one_letter_code
_entity_poly.pdbx_strand_id
1 'polypeptide(L)'
;MNRVLKKSNGIAIAVFTASLLSLFHGSAYADECPSEDFSQFLPAFSANAETQQRLTAMTVKSLVLKPEGEGRTLEPQTAEINSSTLAFPLMAPLATDKTDGVEVEIIDDSHVNVVDKRAGNSNIKIFNFSRQACWVLEGVENWSINDKDLVEGTTPTLSTAENFCYQRARTYGRLGGLDKYSLTGELFEAALENYLCAAASGDPQASLSAASLSLSGMASQLETEKVEALFKAAATTLASGASALSTFYCYGNDTDPEGPCQHPEEAERELIRAASMGSSDAQNKLGDTFETGRLVTKDASRALDCYRLAASKGNATALSNLTRLKSQTADATESSHCY
;
A
#
# COMPACT_ATOMS: atom_id res chain seq x y z
N MET A 1 -26.86 75.71 -52.21
CA MET A 1 -28.12 76.42 -51.89
C MET A 1 -29.15 75.39 -51.47
N ASN A 2 -29.47 75.37 -50.18
CA ASN A 2 -30.59 74.62 -49.60
C ASN A 2 -31.93 75.14 -50.14
N ARG A 3 -32.88 74.23 -50.42
CA ARG A 3 -34.31 74.34 -50.08
C ARG A 3 -35.02 73.05 -50.49
N VAL A 4 -35.39 72.21 -49.52
CA VAL A 4 -36.67 72.19 -48.77
C VAL A 4 -37.80 71.48 -49.54
N LEU A 5 -38.25 70.40 -48.90
CA LEU A 5 -39.36 69.49 -49.15
C LEU A 5 -40.70 70.16 -49.47
N LYS A 6 -41.54 69.49 -50.28
CA LYS A 6 -43.00 69.64 -50.23
C LYS A 6 -43.69 68.27 -50.33
N LYS A 7 -44.49 67.97 -49.31
CA LYS A 7 -45.35 66.79 -49.09
C LYS A 7 -46.47 66.67 -50.13
N SER A 8 -46.88 65.44 -50.43
CA SER A 8 -48.26 65.11 -50.81
C SER A 8 -48.71 63.83 -50.09
N ASN A 9 -49.98 63.84 -49.70
CA ASN A 9 -50.67 62.92 -48.81
C ASN A 9 -51.02 61.58 -49.48
N GLY A 10 -50.88 60.49 -48.72
CA GLY A 10 -51.50 59.19 -49.00
C GLY A 10 -51.76 58.48 -47.69
N ILE A 11 -53.05 58.35 -47.33
CA ILE A 11 -53.54 57.65 -46.15
C ILE A 11 -53.61 56.16 -46.49
N ALA A 12 -52.90 55.32 -45.73
CA ALA A 12 -53.17 53.89 -45.68
C ALA A 12 -53.18 53.46 -44.20
N ILE A 13 -54.37 53.14 -43.73
CA ILE A 13 -54.62 52.51 -42.43
C ILE A 13 -54.35 51.02 -42.62
N ALA A 14 -53.38 50.46 -41.90
CA ALA A 14 -53.22 49.02 -41.76
C ALA A 14 -53.08 48.69 -40.27
N VAL A 15 -54.07 47.95 -39.80
CA VAL A 15 -54.26 47.48 -38.42
C VAL A 15 -53.37 46.25 -38.18
N PHE A 16 -52.74 46.25 -37.00
CA PHE A 16 -52.14 45.14 -36.26
C PHE A 16 -52.14 43.72 -36.87
N THR A 17 -50.95 43.16 -37.04
CA THR A 17 -50.59 41.88 -36.40
C THR A 17 -49.18 42.00 -35.82
N ALA A 18 -49.07 41.93 -34.50
CA ALA A 18 -47.80 41.80 -33.81
C ALA A 18 -47.32 40.35 -33.97
N SER A 19 -46.38 40.12 -34.89
CA SER A 19 -45.56 38.91 -34.86
C SER A 19 -44.33 39.19 -33.99
N LEU A 20 -44.45 38.86 -32.71
CA LEU A 20 -43.29 38.50 -31.89
C LEU A 20 -42.66 37.24 -32.50
N LEU A 21 -41.70 37.42 -33.41
CA LEU A 21 -40.70 36.40 -33.67
C LEU A 21 -39.52 36.68 -32.75
N SER A 22 -39.61 36.01 -31.62
CA SER A 22 -38.57 35.79 -30.64
C SER A 22 -37.22 35.54 -31.31
N LEU A 23 -36.23 36.31 -30.85
CA LEU A 23 -34.83 35.90 -30.86
C LEU A 23 -34.73 34.54 -30.17
N PHE A 24 -34.71 33.45 -30.94
CA PHE A 24 -34.18 32.18 -30.46
C PHE A 24 -32.65 32.29 -30.44
N HIS A 25 -32.14 32.97 -29.41
CA HIS A 25 -30.86 32.61 -28.82
C HIS A 25 -31.17 31.65 -27.66
N GLY A 26 -31.58 30.44 -28.01
CA GLY A 26 -31.68 29.32 -27.08
C GLY A 26 -30.38 28.54 -27.12
N SER A 27 -29.53 28.74 -26.09
CA SER A 27 -28.57 27.80 -25.48
C SER A 27 -27.92 26.76 -26.41
N ALA A 28 -26.66 26.88 -26.86
CA ALA A 28 -25.44 26.81 -26.05
C ALA A 28 -25.44 25.66 -25.02
N TYR A 29 -25.39 24.41 -25.50
CA TYR A 29 -24.56 23.36 -24.89
C TYR A 29 -23.98 22.56 -26.06
N ALA A 30 -22.72 22.84 -26.37
CA ALA A 30 -21.96 21.99 -27.27
C ALA A 30 -21.79 20.63 -26.59
N ASP A 31 -22.30 19.58 -27.24
CA ASP A 31 -22.03 18.16 -27.00
C ASP A 31 -20.55 17.79 -27.24
N GLU A 32 -19.63 18.71 -26.98
CA GLU A 32 -18.23 18.55 -27.35
C GLU A 32 -17.43 17.84 -26.25
N CYS A 33 -16.50 17.04 -26.73
CA CYS A 33 -15.45 16.45 -25.92
C CYS A 33 -14.59 17.56 -25.32
N PRO A 34 -14.36 17.60 -24.00
CA PRO A 34 -13.57 18.67 -23.40
C PRO A 34 -12.16 18.80 -23.99
N SER A 35 -11.55 17.67 -24.34
CA SER A 35 -10.30 17.59 -25.09
C SER A 35 -10.06 16.16 -25.57
N GLU A 36 -9.39 16.01 -26.70
CA GLU A 36 -8.82 14.73 -27.15
C GLU A 36 -7.50 14.40 -26.45
N ASP A 37 -6.78 15.42 -25.96
CA ASP A 37 -5.58 15.26 -25.13
C ASP A 37 -6.00 14.94 -23.69
N PHE A 38 -5.63 13.76 -23.20
CA PHE A 38 -6.04 13.29 -21.87
C PHE A 38 -5.57 14.23 -20.75
N SER A 39 -4.39 14.85 -20.90
CA SER A 39 -3.84 15.79 -19.89
C SER A 39 -4.74 17.03 -19.71
N GLN A 40 -5.40 17.47 -20.78
CA GLN A 40 -6.35 18.58 -20.74
C GLN A 40 -7.77 18.11 -20.40
N PHE A 41 -8.11 16.88 -20.81
CA PHE A 41 -9.39 16.26 -20.53
C PHE A 41 -9.60 16.03 -19.04
N LEU A 42 -8.63 15.46 -18.33
CA LEU A 42 -8.80 15.02 -16.94
C LEU A 42 -9.19 16.16 -15.97
N PRO A 43 -8.52 17.33 -15.97
CA PRO A 43 -8.96 18.48 -15.19
C PRO A 43 -10.39 18.92 -15.54
N ALA A 44 -10.72 18.98 -16.84
CA ALA A 44 -12.06 19.37 -17.30
C ALA A 44 -13.14 18.36 -16.89
N PHE A 45 -12.86 17.05 -16.98
CA PHE A 45 -13.71 15.97 -16.50
C PHE A 45 -13.98 16.12 -15.00
N SER A 46 -12.93 16.30 -14.20
CA SER A 46 -13.02 16.36 -12.74
C SER A 46 -13.70 17.63 -12.20
N ALA A 47 -13.82 18.69 -13.01
CA ALA A 47 -14.21 20.02 -12.56
C ALA A 47 -15.60 20.10 -11.91
N ASN A 48 -16.58 19.31 -12.37
CA ASN A 48 -17.93 19.31 -11.81
C ASN A 48 -18.68 17.98 -12.03
N ALA A 49 -19.69 17.74 -11.20
CA ALA A 49 -20.48 16.51 -11.20
C ALA A 49 -21.23 16.26 -12.53
N GLU A 50 -21.75 17.31 -13.18
CA GLU A 50 -22.50 17.20 -14.45
C GLU A 50 -21.61 16.69 -15.58
N THR A 51 -20.37 17.19 -15.67
CA THR A 51 -19.39 16.77 -16.66
C THR A 51 -18.97 15.32 -16.42
N GLN A 52 -18.71 14.95 -15.16
CA GLN A 52 -18.42 13.56 -14.80
C GLN A 52 -19.58 12.64 -15.18
N GLN A 53 -20.81 13.01 -14.85
CA GLN A 53 -22.00 12.23 -15.16
C GLN A 53 -22.20 12.03 -16.67
N ARG A 54 -22.03 13.11 -17.46
CA ARG A 54 -22.15 13.08 -18.92
C ARG A 54 -21.09 12.20 -19.59
N LEU A 55 -19.85 12.24 -19.09
CA LEU A 55 -18.70 11.54 -19.65
C LEU A 55 -18.40 10.22 -18.93
N THR A 56 -19.39 9.67 -18.21
CA THR A 56 -19.32 8.31 -17.64
C THR A 56 -20.17 7.37 -18.49
N ALA A 57 -19.62 6.21 -18.85
CA ALA A 57 -20.33 5.21 -19.62
C ALA A 57 -21.62 4.78 -18.90
N MET A 58 -22.65 4.39 -19.65
CA MET A 58 -23.92 3.92 -19.06
C MET A 58 -23.71 2.68 -18.19
N THR A 59 -22.79 1.81 -18.60
CA THR A 59 -22.34 0.65 -17.83
C THR A 59 -20.90 0.88 -17.41
N VAL A 60 -20.64 0.80 -16.11
CA VAL A 60 -19.32 1.03 -15.50
C VAL A 60 -18.87 -0.26 -14.83
N LYS A 61 -17.62 -0.66 -15.05
CA LYS A 61 -16.98 -1.73 -14.27
C LYS A 61 -16.64 -1.18 -12.89
N SER A 62 -17.19 -1.79 -11.85
CA SER A 62 -16.93 -1.41 -10.46
C SER A 62 -16.15 -2.50 -9.76
N LEU A 63 -14.99 -2.16 -9.22
CA LEU A 63 -14.23 -3.02 -8.32
C LEU A 63 -14.34 -2.51 -6.89
N VAL A 64 -14.64 -3.42 -5.95
CA VAL A 64 -14.65 -3.15 -4.51
C VAL A 64 -14.07 -4.34 -3.76
N LEU A 65 -13.43 -4.08 -2.61
CA LEU A 65 -13.03 -5.15 -1.69
C LEU A 65 -14.25 -5.60 -0.86
N LYS A 66 -14.54 -6.90 -0.86
CA LYS A 66 -15.67 -7.49 -0.12
C LYS A 66 -15.27 -8.78 0.59
N PRO A 67 -15.87 -9.08 1.76
CA PRO A 67 -15.63 -10.35 2.42
C PRO A 67 -16.14 -11.52 1.57
N GLU A 68 -15.32 -12.56 1.44
CA GLU A 68 -15.61 -13.79 0.73
C GLU A 68 -15.31 -15.02 1.60
N GLY A 69 -16.17 -16.05 1.48
CA GLY A 69 -16.06 -17.32 2.18
C GLY A 69 -16.30 -17.25 3.70
N GLU A 70 -16.20 -18.40 4.35
CA GLU A 70 -16.43 -18.54 5.80
C GLU A 70 -15.38 -17.78 6.64
N GLY A 71 -14.18 -17.59 6.09
CA GLY A 71 -13.10 -16.81 6.70
C GLY A 71 -13.23 -15.29 6.55
N ARG A 72 -14.25 -14.80 5.82
CA ARG A 72 -14.47 -13.37 5.52
C ARG A 72 -13.23 -12.66 4.98
N THR A 73 -12.44 -13.35 4.16
CA THR A 73 -11.26 -12.75 3.52
C THR A 73 -11.73 -11.67 2.56
N LEU A 74 -11.15 -10.48 2.65
CA LEU A 74 -11.49 -9.38 1.74
C LEU A 74 -10.85 -9.62 0.37
N GLU A 75 -11.66 -9.86 -0.66
CA GLU A 75 -11.20 -10.07 -2.02
C GLU A 75 -11.74 -9.00 -2.98
N PRO A 76 -10.99 -8.63 -4.02
CA PRO A 76 -11.49 -7.75 -5.08
C PRO A 76 -12.64 -8.42 -5.84
N GLN A 77 -13.79 -7.76 -5.86
CA GLN A 77 -14.96 -8.18 -6.63
C GLN A 77 -15.29 -7.14 -7.69
N THR A 78 -15.30 -7.56 -8.94
CA THR A 78 -15.67 -6.72 -10.08
C THR A 78 -17.11 -7.03 -10.51
N ALA A 79 -17.91 -5.98 -10.72
CA ALA A 79 -19.26 -6.08 -11.26
C ALA A 79 -19.54 -4.95 -12.26
N GLU A 80 -20.41 -5.19 -13.22
CA GLU A 80 -20.95 -4.12 -14.07
C GLU A 80 -22.15 -3.45 -13.38
N ILE A 81 -22.11 -2.13 -13.26
CA ILE A 81 -23.17 -1.34 -12.66
C ILE A 81 -23.65 -0.25 -13.63
N ASN A 82 -24.91 0.16 -13.49
CA ASN A 82 -25.44 1.27 -14.25
C ASN A 82 -24.97 2.60 -13.64
N SER A 83 -24.50 3.55 -14.46
CA SER A 83 -23.99 4.84 -13.96
C SER A 83 -25.02 5.69 -13.20
N SER A 84 -26.33 5.43 -13.38
CA SER A 84 -27.37 6.10 -12.59
C SER A 84 -27.35 5.76 -11.09
N THR A 85 -26.65 4.69 -10.68
CA THR A 85 -26.49 4.31 -9.26
C THR A 85 -25.27 4.98 -8.61
N LEU A 86 -24.43 5.64 -9.41
CA LEU A 86 -23.23 6.32 -8.93
C LEU A 86 -23.59 7.69 -8.32
N ALA A 87 -22.96 8.00 -7.20
CA ALA A 87 -23.06 9.32 -6.57
C ALA A 87 -21.95 10.24 -7.12
N PHE A 88 -22.34 11.25 -7.90
CA PHE A 88 -21.42 12.26 -8.41
C PHE A 88 -21.28 13.43 -7.42
N PRO A 89 -20.09 14.08 -7.33
CA PRO A 89 -18.88 13.79 -8.09
C PRO A 89 -18.17 12.51 -7.59
N LEU A 90 -17.67 11.72 -8.53
CA LEU A 90 -16.88 10.51 -8.29
C LEU A 90 -15.43 10.85 -7.92
N MET A 91 -14.90 11.90 -8.54
CA MET A 91 -13.55 12.41 -8.34
C MET A 91 -13.62 13.88 -7.87
N ALA A 92 -12.77 14.25 -6.91
CA ALA A 92 -12.63 15.64 -6.51
C ALA A 92 -11.86 16.45 -7.59
N PRO A 93 -12.20 17.73 -7.82
CA PRO A 93 -11.60 18.53 -8.89
C PRO A 93 -10.07 18.53 -8.89
N LEU A 94 -9.50 18.55 -10.09
CA LEU A 94 -8.07 18.62 -10.34
C LEU A 94 -7.74 19.96 -11.01
N ALA A 95 -6.72 20.64 -10.49
CA ALA A 95 -6.27 21.90 -11.07
C ALA A 95 -5.47 21.69 -12.37
N THR A 96 -4.70 20.61 -12.42
CA THR A 96 -3.90 20.16 -13.58
C THR A 96 -3.83 18.63 -13.59
N ASP A 97 -3.34 18.07 -14.69
CA ASP A 97 -2.98 16.64 -14.81
C ASP A 97 -1.84 16.22 -13.88
N LYS A 98 -1.07 17.17 -13.35
CA LYS A 98 0.03 16.96 -12.41
C LYS A 98 -0.36 17.41 -11.01
N THR A 99 -1.32 16.71 -10.43
CA THR A 99 -1.77 16.94 -9.06
C THR A 99 -1.07 15.96 -8.13
N ASP A 100 -0.47 16.44 -7.03
CA ASP A 100 0.18 15.57 -6.04
C ASP A 100 -0.80 14.51 -5.50
N GLY A 101 -0.35 13.26 -5.47
CA GLY A 101 -1.18 12.12 -5.08
C GLY A 101 -2.15 11.64 -6.17
N VAL A 102 -2.07 12.16 -7.39
CA VAL A 102 -2.81 11.65 -8.56
C VAL A 102 -1.81 11.24 -9.64
N GLU A 103 -1.86 9.97 -10.02
CA GLU A 103 -0.98 9.39 -11.02
C GLU A 103 -1.78 8.96 -12.25
N VAL A 104 -1.25 9.29 -13.42
CA VAL A 104 -1.86 8.95 -14.71
C VAL A 104 -1.02 7.85 -15.36
N GLU A 105 -1.59 6.65 -15.44
CA GLU A 105 -0.96 5.49 -16.06
C GLU A 105 -1.53 5.29 -17.47
N ILE A 106 -0.68 5.47 -18.48
CA ILE A 106 -1.05 5.21 -19.87
C ILE A 106 -0.92 3.71 -20.11
N ILE A 107 -2.04 3.05 -20.38
CA ILE A 107 -2.08 1.61 -20.68
C ILE A 107 -1.82 1.38 -22.17
N ASP A 108 -2.55 2.11 -23.01
CA ASP A 108 -2.38 2.16 -24.45
C ASP A 108 -2.92 3.49 -25.02
N ASP A 109 -2.90 3.66 -26.34
CA ASP A 109 -3.35 4.89 -27.03
C ASP A 109 -4.83 5.25 -26.78
N SER A 110 -5.61 4.30 -26.26
CA SER A 110 -7.04 4.41 -26.00
C SER A 110 -7.45 4.13 -24.56
N HIS A 111 -6.55 3.71 -23.67
CA HIS A 111 -6.87 3.40 -22.27
C HIS A 111 -5.90 4.08 -21.31
N VAL A 112 -6.48 4.75 -20.31
CA VAL A 112 -5.72 5.44 -19.26
C VAL A 112 -6.35 5.14 -17.91
N ASN A 113 -5.51 4.80 -16.94
CA ASN A 113 -5.89 4.71 -15.54
C ASN A 113 -5.48 5.99 -14.81
N VAL A 114 -6.36 6.49 -13.95
CA VAL A 114 -6.04 7.57 -13.02
C VAL A 114 -6.11 7.02 -11.61
N VAL A 115 -4.95 6.90 -10.97
CA VAL A 115 -4.80 6.43 -9.58
C VAL A 115 -4.84 7.64 -8.65
N ASP A 116 -5.91 7.77 -7.86
CA ASP A 116 -6.10 8.85 -6.90
C ASP A 116 -5.81 8.34 -5.48
N LYS A 117 -4.72 8.85 -4.91
CA LYS A 117 -4.15 8.52 -3.59
C LYS A 117 -4.27 9.69 -2.61
N ARG A 118 -4.97 10.77 -2.98
CA ARG A 118 -5.08 12.00 -2.15
C ARG A 118 -5.74 11.76 -0.79
N ALA A 119 -6.49 10.67 -0.65
CA ALA A 119 -7.11 10.25 0.61
C ALA A 119 -6.20 9.35 1.47
N GLY A 120 -4.93 9.18 1.10
CA GLY A 120 -3.96 8.30 1.76
C GLY A 120 -3.83 6.93 1.09
N ASN A 121 -2.75 6.21 1.42
CA ASN A 121 -2.41 4.92 0.81
C ASN A 121 -3.47 3.84 1.08
N SER A 122 -4.20 3.97 2.18
CA SER A 122 -5.34 3.08 2.51
C SER A 122 -6.65 3.39 1.76
N ASN A 123 -6.70 4.45 0.95
CA ASN A 123 -7.92 4.93 0.30
C ASN A 123 -7.73 5.19 -1.19
N ILE A 124 -7.12 4.23 -1.88
CA ILE A 124 -6.81 4.32 -3.31
C ILE A 124 -8.07 4.11 -4.14
N LYS A 125 -8.29 5.01 -5.10
CA LYS A 125 -9.28 4.84 -6.17
C LYS A 125 -8.60 4.83 -7.52
N ILE A 126 -9.04 3.96 -8.42
CA ILE A 126 -8.62 3.99 -9.83
C ILE A 126 -9.83 4.34 -10.69
N PHE A 127 -9.65 5.27 -11.61
CA PHE A 127 -10.63 5.63 -12.60
C PHE A 127 -10.11 5.19 -13.97
N ASN A 128 -10.79 4.25 -14.60
CA ASN A 128 -10.40 3.69 -15.89
C ASN A 128 -11.14 4.44 -17.00
N PHE A 129 -10.39 5.08 -17.89
CA PHE A 129 -10.91 5.81 -19.03
C PHE A 129 -10.59 5.09 -20.33
N SER A 130 -11.55 5.08 -21.25
CA SER A 130 -11.33 4.64 -22.63
C SER A 130 -11.64 5.75 -23.62
N ARG A 131 -10.90 5.77 -24.74
CA ARG A 131 -11.06 6.74 -25.82
C ARG A 131 -11.99 6.17 -26.89
N GLN A 132 -13.11 6.85 -27.10
CA GLN A 132 -14.00 6.64 -28.23
C GLN A 132 -14.00 7.90 -29.11
N ALA A 133 -15.16 8.47 -29.42
CA ALA A 133 -15.25 9.83 -29.97
C ALA A 133 -14.80 10.91 -28.96
N CYS A 134 -14.85 10.59 -27.67
CA CYS A 134 -14.26 11.34 -26.57
C CYS A 134 -13.71 10.35 -25.54
N TRP A 135 -12.93 10.83 -24.58
CA TRP A 135 -12.62 10.06 -23.37
C TRP A 135 -13.86 9.88 -22.52
N VAL A 136 -14.07 8.65 -22.04
CA VAL A 136 -15.22 8.25 -21.22
C VAL A 136 -14.73 7.44 -20.03
N LEU A 137 -15.26 7.72 -18.84
CA LEU A 137 -15.03 6.90 -17.67
C LEU A 137 -15.82 5.59 -17.82
N GLU A 138 -15.13 4.46 -17.88
CA GLU A 138 -15.73 3.13 -18.03
C GLU A 138 -15.54 2.22 -16.81
N GLY A 139 -14.64 2.60 -15.90
CA GLY A 139 -14.36 1.82 -14.69
C GLY A 139 -14.07 2.68 -13.47
N VAL A 140 -14.50 2.20 -12.31
CA VAL A 140 -14.18 2.78 -11.00
C VAL A 140 -13.78 1.65 -10.06
N GLU A 141 -12.54 1.68 -9.61
CA GLU A 141 -12.02 0.75 -8.62
C GLU A 141 -11.88 1.46 -7.29
N ASN A 142 -12.43 0.87 -6.23
CA ASN A 142 -12.28 1.35 -4.86
C ASN A 142 -11.57 0.27 -4.02
N TRP A 143 -10.30 0.52 -3.75
CA TRP A 143 -9.43 -0.37 -2.99
C TRP A 143 -9.45 -0.06 -1.48
N SER A 144 -10.32 0.84 -1.04
CA SER A 144 -10.50 1.16 0.39
C SER A 144 -11.22 0.02 1.11
N ILE A 145 -10.80 -0.28 2.34
CA ILE A 145 -11.45 -1.26 3.21
C ILE A 145 -12.28 -0.52 4.27
N ASN A 146 -13.59 -0.77 4.31
CA ASN A 146 -14.46 -0.17 5.32
C ASN A 146 -14.46 -0.98 6.62
N ASP A 147 -14.57 -0.29 7.75
CA ASP A 147 -14.62 -0.93 9.08
C ASP A 147 -15.77 -1.91 9.26
N LYS A 148 -16.92 -1.64 8.62
CA LYS A 148 -18.08 -2.55 8.66
C LYS A 148 -17.79 -3.93 8.05
N ASP A 149 -16.78 -4.02 7.19
CA ASP A 149 -16.41 -5.25 6.48
C ASP A 149 -15.35 -6.03 7.28
N LEU A 150 -14.74 -5.40 8.29
CA LEU A 150 -13.78 -5.99 9.22
C LEU A 150 -14.49 -6.67 10.40
N VAL A 151 -13.79 -7.58 11.05
CA VAL A 151 -14.32 -8.32 12.22
C VAL A 151 -13.72 -7.71 13.48
N GLU A 152 -14.53 -7.39 14.50
CA GLU A 152 -13.97 -6.99 15.79
C GLU A 152 -13.15 -8.15 16.38
N GLY A 153 -11.84 -7.96 16.45
CA GLY A 153 -10.94 -8.96 16.99
C GLY A 153 -11.06 -9.09 18.51
N THR A 154 -10.78 -10.29 19.01
CA THR A 154 -10.68 -10.60 20.44
C THR A 154 -9.22 -10.65 20.93
N THR A 155 -8.27 -10.18 20.12
CA THR A 155 -6.85 -10.24 20.44
C THR A 155 -6.56 -9.37 21.68
N PRO A 156 -6.07 -9.95 22.80
CA PRO A 156 -5.97 -9.21 24.06
C PRO A 156 -5.01 -8.00 24.04
N THR A 157 -4.09 -7.96 23.08
CA THR A 157 -3.02 -6.95 23.01
C THR A 157 -3.37 -5.72 22.18
N LEU A 158 -4.40 -5.80 21.33
CA LEU A 158 -4.76 -4.74 20.40
C LEU A 158 -6.10 -4.11 20.81
N SER A 159 -6.18 -2.78 20.77
CA SER A 159 -7.48 -2.10 20.77
C SER A 159 -8.27 -2.46 19.51
N THR A 160 -9.59 -2.20 19.51
CA THR A 160 -10.43 -2.43 18.32
C THR A 160 -9.90 -1.69 17.08
N ALA A 161 -9.44 -0.44 17.25
CA ALA A 161 -8.89 0.36 16.16
C ALA A 161 -7.59 -0.23 15.61
N GLU A 162 -6.66 -0.62 16.48
CA GLU A 162 -5.40 -1.25 16.06
C GLU A 162 -5.64 -2.62 15.44
N ASN A 163 -6.65 -3.36 15.91
CA ASN A 163 -7.05 -4.62 15.32
C ASN A 163 -7.56 -4.45 13.88
N PHE A 164 -8.37 -3.42 13.62
CA PHE A 164 -8.81 -3.08 12.27
C PHE A 164 -7.64 -2.69 11.38
N CYS A 165 -6.72 -1.85 11.87
CA CYS A 165 -5.48 -1.56 11.18
C CYS A 165 -4.71 -2.84 10.84
N TYR A 166 -4.55 -3.77 11.79
CA TYR A 166 -3.83 -5.01 11.54
C TYR A 166 -4.49 -5.87 10.44
N GLN A 167 -5.82 -5.93 10.40
CA GLN A 167 -6.54 -6.65 9.34
C GLN A 167 -6.36 -5.99 7.98
N ARG A 168 -6.48 -4.66 7.89
CA ARG A 168 -6.21 -3.92 6.65
C ARG A 168 -4.79 -4.16 6.18
N ALA A 169 -3.81 -4.07 7.08
CA ALA A 169 -2.40 -4.27 6.77
C ALA A 169 -2.14 -5.65 6.13
N ARG A 170 -2.70 -6.71 6.72
CA ARG A 170 -2.58 -8.07 6.18
C ARG A 170 -3.26 -8.24 4.84
N THR A 171 -4.44 -7.65 4.66
CA THR A 171 -5.15 -7.68 3.37
C THR A 171 -4.34 -6.98 2.29
N TYR A 172 -3.87 -5.76 2.56
CA TYR A 172 -3.07 -5.00 1.60
C TYR A 172 -1.75 -5.68 1.28
N GLY A 173 -1.01 -6.16 2.29
CA GLY A 173 0.25 -6.88 2.06
C GLY A 173 0.07 -8.18 1.25
N ARG A 174 -1.04 -8.90 1.49
CA ARG A 174 -1.37 -10.09 0.68
C ARG A 174 -1.70 -9.70 -0.76
N LEU A 175 -2.54 -8.69 -0.96
CA LEU A 175 -2.95 -8.27 -2.30
C LEU A 175 -1.76 -7.68 -3.08
N GLY A 176 -0.88 -6.92 -2.43
CA GLY A 176 0.34 -6.38 -3.04
C GLY A 176 1.32 -7.47 -3.48
N GLY A 177 1.40 -8.57 -2.73
CA GLY A 177 2.21 -9.74 -3.09
C GLY A 177 1.62 -10.62 -4.21
N LEU A 178 0.45 -10.28 -4.73
CA LEU A 178 -0.09 -10.94 -5.92
C LEU A 178 0.36 -10.15 -7.15
N ASP A 179 1.20 -10.75 -8.00
CA ASP A 179 1.67 -10.20 -9.29
C ASP A 179 0.56 -10.03 -10.36
N LYS A 180 -0.69 -9.93 -9.91
CA LYS A 180 -1.90 -9.79 -10.73
C LYS A 180 -2.39 -8.34 -10.79
N TYR A 181 -2.09 -7.52 -9.78
CA TYR A 181 -2.63 -6.16 -9.67
C TYR A 181 -1.53 -5.15 -9.94
N SER A 182 -1.84 -4.07 -10.67
CA SER A 182 -0.87 -3.01 -10.97
C SER A 182 -0.45 -2.20 -9.74
N LEU A 183 -1.23 -2.27 -8.65
CA LEU A 183 -1.02 -1.50 -7.41
C LEU A 183 -0.03 -2.15 -6.42
N THR A 184 0.92 -2.98 -6.87
CA THR A 184 1.81 -3.71 -5.96
C THR A 184 2.48 -2.78 -4.94
N GLY A 185 3.10 -1.69 -5.39
CA GLY A 185 3.77 -0.73 -4.51
C GLY A 185 2.82 -0.01 -3.57
N GLU A 186 1.71 0.50 -4.09
CA GLU A 186 0.69 1.22 -3.33
C GLU A 186 0.06 0.35 -2.24
N LEU A 187 -0.18 -0.93 -2.52
CA LEU A 187 -0.71 -1.88 -1.55
C LEU A 187 0.30 -2.19 -0.46
N PHE A 188 1.60 -2.25 -0.76
CA PHE A 188 2.61 -2.37 0.28
C PHE A 188 2.75 -1.10 1.13
N GLU A 189 2.60 0.08 0.53
CA GLU A 189 2.55 1.34 1.28
C GLU A 189 1.34 1.41 2.22
N ALA A 190 0.17 0.99 1.72
CA ALA A 190 -1.04 0.87 2.54
C ALA A 190 -0.84 -0.16 3.67
N ALA A 191 -0.16 -1.26 3.39
CA ALA A 191 0.15 -2.27 4.39
C ALA A 191 1.06 -1.70 5.49
N LEU A 192 2.11 -0.96 5.11
CA LEU A 192 3.03 -0.34 6.05
C LEU A 192 2.33 0.70 6.94
N GLU A 193 1.54 1.59 6.33
CA GLU A 193 0.71 2.58 7.06
C GLU A 193 -0.15 1.89 8.13
N ASN A 194 -0.82 0.80 7.76
CA ASN A 194 -1.72 0.09 8.66
C ASN A 194 -0.97 -0.77 9.71
N TYR A 195 0.19 -1.34 9.38
CA TYR A 195 1.01 -2.02 10.40
C TYR A 195 1.54 -1.03 11.44
N LEU A 196 1.89 0.19 11.04
CA LEU A 196 2.28 1.25 11.96
C LEU A 196 1.13 1.68 12.86
N CYS A 197 -0.08 1.81 12.32
CA CYS A 197 -1.28 2.04 13.12
C CYS A 197 -1.50 0.89 14.13
N ALA A 198 -1.40 -0.36 13.69
CA ALA A 198 -1.57 -1.53 14.56
C ALA A 198 -0.48 -1.65 15.64
N ALA A 199 0.73 -1.14 15.36
CA ALA A 199 1.85 -1.12 16.28
C ALA A 199 1.84 0.09 17.24
N ALA A 200 0.82 0.94 17.23
CA ALA A 200 0.80 2.20 17.99
C ALA A 200 1.00 2.00 19.49
N SER A 201 0.40 0.95 20.07
CA SER A 201 0.60 0.56 21.49
C SER A 201 1.75 -0.43 21.70
N GLY A 202 2.59 -0.67 20.68
CA GLY A 202 3.74 -1.56 20.74
C GLY A 202 3.39 -3.04 20.60
N ASP A 203 2.32 -3.39 19.87
CA ASP A 203 2.01 -4.81 19.59
C ASP A 203 3.22 -5.49 18.92
N PRO A 204 3.74 -6.59 19.49
CA PRO A 204 4.99 -7.19 19.01
C PRO A 204 4.92 -7.67 17.56
N GLN A 205 3.79 -8.24 17.14
CA GLN A 205 3.65 -8.82 15.81
C GLN A 205 3.44 -7.73 14.76
N ALA A 206 2.59 -6.73 15.04
CA ALA A 206 2.43 -5.58 14.17
C ALA A 206 3.76 -4.82 14.01
N SER A 207 4.51 -4.66 15.10
CA SER A 207 5.81 -3.97 15.09
C SER A 207 6.83 -4.71 14.24
N LEU A 208 6.92 -6.04 14.38
CA LEU A 208 7.77 -6.87 13.53
C LEU A 208 7.39 -6.74 12.05
N SER A 209 6.10 -6.82 11.74
CA SER A 209 5.61 -6.70 10.37
C SER A 209 5.90 -5.32 9.76
N ALA A 210 5.72 -4.23 10.51
CA ALA A 210 6.05 -2.88 10.05
C ALA A 210 7.55 -2.73 9.75
N ALA A 211 8.41 -3.13 10.69
CA ALA A 211 9.86 -3.00 10.54
C ALA A 211 10.39 -3.86 9.39
N SER A 212 9.96 -5.11 9.29
CA SER A 212 10.38 -6.01 8.21
C SER A 212 9.89 -5.54 6.83
N LEU A 213 8.66 -5.02 6.72
CA LEU A 213 8.15 -4.50 5.45
C LEU A 213 8.90 -3.24 5.02
N SER A 214 9.23 -2.35 5.97
CA SER A 214 10.09 -1.20 5.74
C SER A 214 11.49 -1.57 5.23
N LEU A 215 12.03 -2.73 5.62
CA LEU A 215 13.35 -3.20 5.20
C LEU A 215 13.31 -4.15 4.00
N SER A 216 12.14 -4.44 3.42
CA SER A 216 12.05 -5.36 2.29
C SER A 216 12.31 -4.70 0.93
N GLY A 217 12.28 -3.37 0.88
CA GLY A 217 12.29 -2.60 -0.37
C GLY A 217 10.95 -2.60 -1.12
N MET A 218 9.91 -3.26 -0.59
CA MET A 218 8.57 -3.28 -1.20
C MET A 218 7.72 -2.06 -0.79
N ALA A 219 8.05 -1.44 0.33
CA ALA A 219 7.47 -0.19 0.81
C ALA A 219 8.58 0.77 1.22
N SER A 220 8.22 2.02 1.47
CA SER A 220 9.11 3.07 1.93
C SER A 220 9.85 2.65 3.20
N GLN A 221 11.17 2.81 3.17
CA GLN A 221 12.00 2.56 4.33
C GLN A 221 11.76 3.64 5.40
N LEU A 222 11.54 3.21 6.63
CA LEU A 222 11.36 4.07 7.77
C LEU A 222 12.71 4.57 8.32
N GLU A 223 12.65 5.70 9.02
CA GLU A 223 13.76 6.24 9.79
C GLU A 223 14.36 5.18 10.74
N THR A 224 15.68 5.15 10.84
CA THR A 224 16.44 4.11 11.56
C THR A 224 15.99 3.96 13.01
N GLU A 225 15.76 5.06 13.73
CA GLU A 225 15.30 5.04 15.12
C GLU A 225 13.90 4.42 15.25
N LYS A 226 13.05 4.61 14.24
CA LYS A 226 11.70 4.03 14.22
C LYS A 226 11.75 2.53 13.97
N VAL A 227 12.60 2.08 13.05
CA VAL A 227 12.85 0.64 12.80
C VAL A 227 13.36 -0.03 14.07
N GLU A 228 14.34 0.57 14.75
CA GLU A 228 14.87 0.06 16.01
C GLU A 228 13.79 -0.05 17.10
N ALA A 229 12.96 0.99 17.26
CA ALA A 229 11.87 1.00 18.24
C ALA A 229 10.85 -0.12 17.99
N LEU A 230 10.50 -0.36 16.72
CA LEU A 230 9.60 -1.44 16.32
C LEU A 230 10.22 -2.82 16.59
N PHE A 231 11.50 -3.02 16.29
CA PHE A 231 12.18 -4.28 16.61
C PHE A 231 12.33 -4.50 18.12
N LYS A 232 12.56 -3.44 18.91
CA LYS A 232 12.53 -3.51 20.39
C LYS A 232 11.15 -3.92 20.90
N ALA A 233 10.07 -3.37 20.36
CA ALA A 233 8.71 -3.76 20.71
C ALA A 233 8.45 -5.25 20.35
N ALA A 234 8.87 -5.68 19.16
CA ALA A 234 8.78 -7.08 18.74
C ALA A 234 9.57 -8.04 19.64
N ALA A 235 10.79 -7.65 20.02
CA ALA A 235 11.69 -8.45 20.84
C ALA A 235 11.21 -8.68 22.28
N THR A 236 10.13 -8.02 22.72
CA THR A 236 9.56 -8.22 24.07
C THR A 236 9.00 -9.63 24.25
N THR A 237 8.37 -10.20 23.21
CA THR A 237 7.72 -11.52 23.28
C THR A 237 8.03 -12.42 22.09
N LEU A 238 8.54 -11.88 20.98
CA LEU A 238 8.83 -12.64 19.78
C LEU A 238 10.32 -12.93 19.65
N ALA A 239 10.66 -14.22 19.57
CA ALA A 239 12.03 -14.65 19.27
C ALA A 239 12.49 -14.14 17.90
N SER A 240 11.59 -14.08 16.91
CA SER A 240 11.86 -13.48 15.60
C SER A 240 12.13 -11.98 15.70
N GLY A 241 11.43 -11.26 16.58
CA GLY A 241 11.69 -9.85 16.88
C GLY A 241 13.07 -9.62 17.48
N ALA A 242 13.46 -10.46 18.46
CA ALA A 242 14.80 -10.39 19.07
C ALA A 242 15.90 -10.76 18.07
N SER A 243 15.70 -11.78 17.21
CA SER A 243 16.64 -12.09 16.12
C SER A 243 16.74 -10.96 15.08
N ALA A 244 15.63 -10.31 14.75
CA ALA A 244 15.62 -9.17 13.84
C ALA A 244 16.35 -7.97 14.45
N LEU A 245 16.13 -7.68 15.73
CA LEU A 245 16.86 -6.64 16.46
C LEU A 245 18.37 -6.94 16.53
N SER A 246 18.76 -8.20 16.76
CA SER A 246 20.18 -8.61 16.70
C SER A 246 20.80 -8.33 15.34
N THR A 247 20.08 -8.65 14.26
CA THR A 247 20.53 -8.39 12.88
C THR A 247 20.63 -6.88 12.62
N PHE A 248 19.64 -6.12 13.06
CA PHE A 248 19.61 -4.67 12.98
C PHE A 248 20.79 -4.02 13.72
N TYR A 249 21.19 -4.51 14.89
CA TYR A 249 22.39 -3.99 15.57
C TYR A 249 23.70 -4.22 14.79
N CYS A 250 23.76 -5.23 13.93
CA CYS A 250 24.93 -5.40 13.09
C CYS A 250 24.96 -4.52 11.86
N TYR A 251 23.80 -4.29 11.23
CA TYR A 251 23.71 -3.78 9.86
C TYR A 251 22.80 -2.57 9.70
N GLY A 252 22.13 -2.15 10.78
CA GLY A 252 21.12 -1.10 10.77
C GLY A 252 20.02 -1.39 9.75
N ASN A 253 19.79 -0.39 8.91
CA ASN A 253 18.80 -0.38 7.85
C ASN A 253 19.27 -1.07 6.54
N ASP A 254 20.49 -1.62 6.51
CA ASP A 254 21.06 -2.21 5.31
C ASP A 254 20.39 -3.54 4.95
N THR A 255 19.94 -3.64 3.69
CA THR A 255 19.25 -4.82 3.14
C THR A 255 20.19 -5.78 2.43
N ASP A 256 21.45 -5.38 2.19
CA ASP A 256 22.52 -6.24 1.64
C ASP A 256 23.75 -6.19 2.55
N PRO A 257 23.70 -6.88 3.71
CA PRO A 257 24.67 -6.67 4.76
C PRO A 257 26.06 -7.20 4.41
N GLU A 258 26.96 -6.30 4.04
CA GLU A 258 28.40 -6.54 3.96
C GLU A 258 29.15 -5.96 5.17
N GLY A 259 30.19 -6.66 5.63
CA GLY A 259 31.12 -6.14 6.64
C GLY A 259 30.86 -6.60 8.08
N PRO A 260 31.69 -6.12 9.02
CA PRO A 260 31.64 -6.52 10.42
C PRO A 260 30.41 -5.94 11.12
N CYS A 261 29.95 -6.64 12.17
CA CYS A 261 28.84 -6.17 13.01
C CYS A 261 29.21 -4.84 13.69
N GLN A 262 28.35 -3.82 13.56
CA GLN A 262 28.57 -2.50 14.16
C GLN A 262 28.43 -2.51 15.68
N HIS A 263 27.44 -3.24 16.21
CA HIS A 263 27.14 -3.32 17.65
C HIS A 263 27.12 -4.78 18.13
N PRO A 264 28.28 -5.45 18.22
CA PRO A 264 28.35 -6.90 18.48
C PRO A 264 27.82 -7.31 19.86
N GLU A 265 28.01 -6.49 20.90
CA GLU A 265 27.53 -6.80 22.26
C GLU A 265 26.00 -6.72 22.36
N GLU A 266 25.39 -5.70 21.78
CA GLU A 266 23.93 -5.59 21.70
C GLU A 266 23.34 -6.70 20.81
N ALA A 267 23.98 -6.99 19.68
CA ALA A 267 23.56 -8.07 18.79
C ALA A 267 23.61 -9.44 19.46
N GLU A 268 24.67 -9.77 20.21
CA GLU A 268 24.78 -11.03 20.95
C GLU A 268 23.68 -11.13 22.01
N ARG A 269 23.45 -10.06 22.77
CA ARG A 269 22.45 -10.03 23.85
C ARG A 269 21.04 -10.35 23.34
N GLU A 270 20.64 -9.73 22.22
CA GLU A 270 19.33 -9.99 21.63
C GLU A 270 19.25 -11.37 20.98
N LEU A 271 20.36 -11.88 20.44
CA LEU A 271 20.40 -13.25 19.93
C LEU A 271 20.27 -14.30 21.04
N ILE A 272 20.91 -14.08 22.19
CA ILE A 272 20.72 -14.88 23.41
C ILE A 272 19.28 -14.80 23.90
N ARG A 273 18.65 -13.62 23.86
CA ARG A 273 17.22 -13.47 24.19
C ARG A 273 16.35 -14.32 23.27
N ALA A 274 16.55 -14.24 21.94
CA ALA A 274 15.81 -15.05 20.96
C ALA A 274 15.99 -16.56 21.20
N ALA A 275 17.21 -17.01 21.49
CA ALA A 275 17.50 -18.40 21.80
C ALA A 275 16.86 -18.86 23.12
N SER A 276 16.83 -17.98 24.14
CA SER A 276 16.20 -18.21 25.44
C SER A 276 14.67 -18.34 25.33
N MET A 277 14.06 -17.65 24.37
CA MET A 277 12.64 -17.85 23.99
C MET A 277 12.40 -19.16 23.23
N GLY A 278 13.44 -19.97 23.02
CA GLY A 278 13.34 -21.33 22.51
C GLY A 278 13.53 -21.46 21.00
N SER A 279 13.86 -20.38 20.28
CA SER A 279 14.10 -20.41 18.83
C SER A 279 15.33 -21.26 18.48
N SER A 280 15.11 -22.36 17.76
CA SER A 280 16.19 -23.24 17.31
C SER A 280 17.06 -22.56 16.23
N ASP A 281 16.49 -21.65 15.44
CA ASP A 281 17.25 -20.83 14.49
C ASP A 281 18.19 -19.86 15.18
N ALA A 282 17.73 -19.20 16.25
CA ALA A 282 18.59 -18.33 17.07
C ALA A 282 19.71 -19.13 17.76
N GLN A 283 19.40 -20.32 18.26
CA GLN A 283 20.40 -21.24 18.82
C GLN A 283 21.45 -21.66 17.78
N ASN A 284 21.03 -21.98 16.55
CA ASN A 284 21.95 -22.25 15.45
C ASN A 284 22.82 -21.01 15.15
N LYS A 285 22.22 -19.82 15.14
CA LYS A 285 22.94 -18.57 14.85
C LYS A 285 23.94 -18.19 15.95
N LEU A 286 23.66 -18.51 17.22
CA LEU A 286 24.65 -18.41 18.30
C LEU A 286 25.81 -19.38 18.07
N GLY A 287 25.52 -20.62 17.65
CA GLY A 287 26.55 -21.59 17.28
C GLY A 287 27.48 -21.05 16.18
N ASP A 288 26.90 -20.49 15.13
CA ASP A 288 27.63 -19.82 14.04
C ASP A 288 28.48 -18.66 14.55
N THR A 289 27.94 -17.87 15.47
CA THR A 289 28.62 -16.74 16.09
C THR A 289 29.83 -17.17 16.91
N PHE A 290 29.73 -18.23 17.72
CA PHE A 290 30.87 -18.79 18.46
C PHE A 290 31.89 -19.49 17.56
N GLU A 291 31.45 -20.12 16.47
CA GLU A 291 32.35 -20.78 15.54
C GLU A 291 33.19 -19.77 14.74
N THR A 292 32.53 -18.75 14.21
CA THR A 292 33.14 -17.75 13.30
C THR A 292 33.77 -16.59 14.07
N GLY A 293 33.33 -16.35 15.29
CA GLY A 293 33.75 -15.21 16.10
C GLY A 293 33.17 -13.88 15.60
N ARG A 294 31.99 -13.90 14.96
CA ARG A 294 31.43 -12.72 14.28
C ARG A 294 30.92 -11.64 15.24
N LEU A 295 30.35 -12.05 16.37
CA LEU A 295 29.90 -11.13 17.43
C LEU A 295 30.76 -11.23 18.69
N VAL A 296 31.49 -12.33 18.86
CA VAL A 296 32.20 -12.69 20.09
C VAL A 296 33.51 -13.39 19.78
N THR A 297 34.34 -13.64 20.78
CA THR A 297 35.52 -14.49 20.63
C THR A 297 35.12 -15.91 20.22
N LYS A 298 35.89 -16.50 19.30
CA LYS A 298 35.66 -17.89 18.86
C LYS A 298 35.70 -18.88 20.03
N ASP A 299 34.72 -19.78 20.07
CA ASP A 299 34.60 -20.84 21.06
C ASP A 299 33.93 -22.08 20.42
N ALA A 300 34.74 -23.04 20.01
CA ALA A 300 34.25 -24.24 19.33
C ALA A 300 33.38 -25.13 20.24
N SER A 301 33.65 -25.18 21.54
CA SER A 301 32.88 -25.99 22.48
C SER A 301 31.47 -25.43 22.63
N ARG A 302 31.34 -24.11 22.86
CA ARG A 302 30.03 -23.43 22.90
C ARG A 302 29.30 -23.54 21.57
N ALA A 303 30.00 -23.43 20.44
CA ALA A 303 29.40 -23.63 19.12
C ALA A 303 28.77 -25.03 18.98
N LEU A 304 29.52 -26.08 19.35
CA LEU A 304 29.03 -27.46 19.34
C LEU A 304 27.81 -27.66 20.23
N ASP A 305 27.79 -27.06 21.42
CA ASP A 305 26.66 -27.16 22.34
C ASP A 305 25.41 -26.43 21.82
N CYS A 306 25.59 -25.25 21.24
CA CYS A 306 24.52 -24.51 20.56
C CYS A 306 23.92 -25.27 19.38
N TYR A 307 24.77 -25.79 18.50
CA TYR A 307 24.30 -26.60 17.37
C TYR A 307 23.61 -27.88 17.83
N ARG A 308 24.12 -28.55 18.89
CA ARG A 308 23.47 -29.73 19.48
C ARG A 308 22.08 -29.37 20.03
N LEU A 309 21.97 -28.25 20.74
CA LEU A 309 20.70 -27.78 21.29
C LEU A 309 19.68 -27.48 20.18
N ALA A 310 20.08 -26.74 19.16
CA ALA A 310 19.23 -26.44 17.99
C ALA A 310 18.83 -27.71 17.22
N ALA A 311 19.78 -28.62 16.98
CA ALA A 311 19.52 -29.89 16.28
C ALA A 311 18.56 -30.79 17.05
N SER A 312 18.63 -30.81 18.39
CA SER A 312 17.70 -31.58 19.23
C SER A 312 16.25 -31.11 19.09
N LYS A 313 16.04 -29.86 18.66
CA LYS A 313 14.74 -29.26 18.33
C LYS A 313 14.37 -29.39 16.85
N GLY A 314 15.09 -30.21 16.08
CA GLY A 314 14.80 -30.47 14.67
C GLY A 314 15.39 -29.45 13.68
N ASN A 315 16.30 -28.57 14.11
CA ASN A 315 16.97 -27.66 13.18
C ASN A 315 17.98 -28.42 12.30
N ALA A 316 17.62 -28.66 11.04
CA ALA A 316 18.44 -29.42 10.09
C ALA A 316 19.78 -28.72 9.79
N THR A 317 19.77 -27.39 9.64
CA THR A 317 20.98 -26.59 9.41
C THR A 317 21.96 -26.74 10.58
N ALA A 318 21.45 -26.71 11.81
CA ALA A 318 22.26 -26.93 13.01
C ALA A 318 22.85 -28.34 13.07
N LEU A 319 22.11 -29.37 12.64
CA LEU A 319 22.64 -30.74 12.59
C LEU A 319 23.78 -30.86 11.58
N SER A 320 23.64 -30.23 10.41
CA SER A 320 24.71 -30.15 9.41
C SER A 320 25.95 -29.41 9.95
N ASN A 321 25.75 -28.25 10.59
CA ASN A 321 26.82 -27.49 11.23
C ASN A 321 27.52 -28.26 12.35
N LEU A 322 26.74 -28.93 13.21
CA LEU A 322 27.26 -29.80 14.27
C LEU A 322 28.15 -30.90 13.69
N THR A 323 27.68 -31.58 12.64
CA THR A 323 28.41 -32.69 11.99
C THR A 323 29.71 -32.20 11.37
N ARG A 324 29.65 -31.07 10.66
CA ARG A 324 30.81 -30.43 10.03
C ARG A 324 31.84 -29.97 11.06
N LEU A 325 31.41 -29.30 12.13
CA LEU A 325 32.32 -28.80 13.15
C LEU A 325 32.99 -29.95 13.92
N LYS A 326 32.22 -31.00 14.29
CA LYS A 326 32.77 -32.20 14.95
C LYS A 326 33.85 -32.91 14.13
N SER A 327 33.70 -32.99 12.81
CA SER A 327 34.73 -33.62 11.97
C SER A 327 36.00 -32.78 11.85
N GLN A 328 35.91 -31.48 12.09
CA GLN A 328 37.05 -30.55 12.10
C GLN A 328 37.73 -30.46 13.47
N THR A 329 37.01 -30.71 14.56
CA THR A 329 37.48 -30.52 15.95
C THR A 329 37.43 -31.82 16.75
N ALA A 330 38.12 -32.86 16.28
CA ALA A 330 38.10 -34.21 16.88
C ALA A 330 38.45 -34.25 18.39
N ASP A 331 39.10 -33.20 18.92
CA ASP A 331 39.51 -33.08 20.33
C ASP A 331 38.69 -32.09 21.18
N ALA A 332 37.67 -31.40 20.63
CA ALA A 332 36.81 -30.49 21.39
C ALA A 332 35.82 -31.29 22.26
N THR A 333 36.29 -31.76 23.41
CA THR A 333 35.60 -32.71 24.30
C THR A 333 35.13 -32.09 25.62
N GLU A 334 35.41 -30.81 25.86
CA GLU A 334 34.89 -30.11 27.04
C GLU A 334 33.44 -29.68 26.82
N SER A 335 32.54 -30.24 27.62
CA SER A 335 31.15 -29.80 27.71
C SER A 335 31.11 -28.34 28.17
N SER A 336 30.43 -27.49 27.41
CA SER A 336 30.12 -26.10 27.76
C SER A 336 28.60 -25.89 27.80
N HIS A 337 28.19 -24.63 27.96
CA HIS A 337 26.81 -24.20 27.82
C HIS A 337 26.69 -23.25 26.63
N CYS A 338 25.62 -23.38 25.85
CA CYS A 338 25.40 -22.52 24.69
C CYS A 338 25.28 -21.04 25.10
N TYR A 339 24.39 -20.74 26.05
CA TYR A 339 24.14 -19.43 26.66
C TYR A 339 23.46 -19.62 28.02
#